data_AF-A0A6P2D7K7-F1
#
_entry.id   AF-A0A6P2D7K7-F1
#
_cell.length_a   1.000
_cell.length_b   1.000
_cell.length_c   1.000
_cell.angle_alpha   90.00
_cell.angle_beta   90.00
_cell.angle_gamma   90.00
#
_symmetry.space_group_name_H-M   'P 1'
#
loop_
_entity.id
_entity.type
_entity.pdbx_description
1 polymer ?
#
loop_
_entity_poly.entity_id
_entity_poly.type
_entity_poly.pdbx_seq_one_letter_code
_entity_poly.pdbx_strand_id
1 'polypeptide(L)'
;MRWITAPVVLAASFVPTAMAQSPIPEPDLGADVRGIFAARCAACHGPDLVKPKGRFGYVLDLHKVANNPEMVVPSRPDESELWTLISRNEMPPSDSPQGPLTASEKERVRAWIAAGAPDARPATTSAPRAGASDTSANHVPAAPLPTTERVLRWLGKLHLLALHFPIALMLAAGAGELISIAKRSRVPAPGVQFCVTLAALAVVPTVIFGWLFAASGNGIGSSQLLFAHRWLGTATGVWVLITALGAERDAYRGLRGWDVRVGLAIGAVLVGLTAHIGGLMEHGSDFFAW
;
A
#
# COMPACT_ATOMS: atom_id res chain seq x y z
N MET A 1 68.30 -67.63 8.50
CA MET A 1 68.17 -66.22 8.93
C MET A 1 68.75 -65.34 7.82
N ARG A 2 68.05 -64.27 7.39
CA ARG A 2 68.34 -63.33 6.26
C ARG A 2 67.45 -63.56 5.04
N TRP A 3 66.19 -63.10 5.08
CA TRP A 3 65.67 -61.73 4.84
C TRP A 3 65.73 -61.36 3.33
N ILE A 4 64.57 -61.50 2.68
CA ILE A 4 64.26 -61.13 1.30
C ILE A 4 64.15 -59.61 1.22
N THR A 5 64.85 -58.96 0.30
CA THR A 5 64.69 -57.53 -0.01
C THR A 5 63.82 -57.38 -1.26
N ALA A 6 62.64 -56.78 -1.09
CA ALA A 6 61.76 -56.38 -2.20
C ALA A 6 62.04 -54.91 -2.56
N PRO A 7 62.09 -54.54 -3.85
CA PRO A 7 62.32 -53.16 -4.26
C PRO A 7 61.03 -52.34 -4.09
N VAL A 8 61.15 -51.22 -3.38
CA VAL A 8 60.09 -50.22 -3.25
C VAL A 8 60.04 -49.40 -4.53
N VAL A 9 58.97 -49.57 -5.32
CA VAL A 9 58.67 -48.74 -6.48
C VAL A 9 57.94 -47.48 -6.00
N LEU A 10 58.61 -46.33 -6.10
CA LEU A 10 58.06 -45.03 -5.74
C LEU A 10 57.23 -44.50 -6.93
N ALA A 11 55.90 -44.65 -6.86
CA ALA A 11 54.99 -44.07 -7.83
C ALA A 11 54.83 -42.56 -7.54
N ALA A 12 55.36 -41.70 -8.41
CA ALA A 12 55.15 -40.27 -8.36
C ALA A 12 53.74 -39.93 -8.85
N SER A 13 52.83 -39.68 -7.90
CA SER A 13 51.46 -39.24 -8.19
C SER A 13 51.47 -37.79 -8.69
N PHE A 14 51.26 -37.59 -10.00
CA PHE A 14 50.91 -36.28 -10.55
C PHE A 14 49.51 -35.92 -10.07
N VAL A 15 49.41 -34.95 -9.15
CA VAL A 15 48.14 -34.32 -8.78
C VAL A 15 47.80 -33.34 -9.90
N PRO A 16 46.68 -33.50 -10.62
CA PRO A 16 46.28 -32.52 -11.60
C PRO A 16 45.91 -31.24 -10.84
N THR A 17 46.62 -30.14 -11.12
CA THR A 17 46.22 -28.81 -10.69
C THR A 17 44.92 -28.47 -11.39
N ALA A 18 43.80 -28.64 -10.69
CA ALA A 18 42.50 -28.16 -11.15
C ALA A 18 42.62 -26.64 -11.36
N MET A 19 42.55 -26.20 -12.62
CA MET A 19 42.32 -24.79 -12.93
C MET A 19 40.98 -24.43 -12.31
N ALA A 20 41.00 -23.68 -11.23
CA ALA A 20 39.79 -23.10 -10.65
C ALA A 20 39.20 -22.14 -11.69
N GLN A 21 38.23 -22.64 -12.48
CA GLN A 21 37.34 -21.78 -13.23
C GLN A 21 36.66 -20.87 -12.22
N SER A 22 36.91 -19.56 -12.35
CA SER A 22 36.16 -18.57 -11.59
C SER A 22 34.67 -18.86 -11.81
N PRO A 23 33.85 -18.95 -10.75
CA PRO A 23 32.41 -19.15 -10.94
C PRO A 23 31.93 -18.02 -11.84
N ILE A 24 31.35 -18.39 -12.98
CA ILE A 24 30.63 -17.46 -13.84
C ILE A 24 29.64 -16.75 -12.92
N PRO A 25 29.64 -15.40 -12.83
CA PRO A 25 28.71 -14.69 -11.97
C PRO A 25 27.30 -15.17 -12.31
N GLU A 26 26.60 -15.77 -11.34
CA GLU A 26 25.21 -16.14 -11.58
C GLU A 26 24.44 -14.89 -11.99
N PRO A 27 23.60 -14.97 -13.05
CA PRO A 27 22.82 -13.83 -13.51
C PRO A 27 22.00 -13.23 -12.38
N ASP A 28 22.16 -11.94 -12.10
CA ASP A 28 21.35 -11.24 -11.13
C ASP A 28 19.98 -10.91 -11.75
N LEU A 29 19.03 -11.83 -11.58
CA LEU A 29 17.66 -11.70 -12.09
C LEU A 29 16.98 -10.42 -11.61
N GLY A 30 17.25 -9.97 -10.37
CA GLY A 30 16.68 -8.74 -9.82
C GLY A 30 17.25 -7.52 -10.53
N ALA A 31 18.56 -7.43 -10.71
CA ALA A 31 19.17 -6.34 -11.47
C ALA A 31 18.71 -6.31 -12.93
N ASP A 32 18.60 -7.48 -13.54
CA ASP A 32 18.12 -7.67 -14.91
C ASP A 32 16.68 -7.19 -15.11
N VAL A 33 15.76 -7.59 -14.22
CA VAL A 33 14.35 -7.16 -14.29
C VAL A 33 14.19 -5.69 -13.96
N ARG A 34 14.93 -5.16 -12.98
CA ARG A 34 14.95 -3.72 -12.70
C ARG A 34 15.40 -2.91 -13.92
N GLY A 35 16.37 -3.41 -14.68
CA GLY A 35 16.80 -2.82 -15.95
C GLY A 35 15.69 -2.81 -17.01
N ILE A 36 14.97 -3.92 -17.17
CA ILE A 36 13.82 -4.03 -18.08
C ILE A 36 12.73 -3.03 -17.68
N PHE A 37 12.39 -2.97 -16.39
CA PHE A 37 11.38 -2.06 -15.87
C PHE A 37 11.78 -0.59 -16.02
N ALA A 38 13.06 -0.25 -15.86
CA ALA A 38 13.56 1.09 -16.15
C ALA A 38 13.39 1.46 -17.63
N ALA A 39 13.70 0.54 -18.55
CA ALA A 39 13.64 0.79 -19.98
C ALA A 39 12.20 0.83 -20.53
N ARG A 40 11.31 -0.04 -20.03
CA ARG A 40 9.98 -0.28 -20.62
C ARG A 40 8.83 0.30 -19.82
N CYS A 41 8.96 0.41 -18.50
CA CYS A 41 7.83 0.67 -17.60
C CYS A 41 7.93 2.03 -16.89
N ALA A 42 9.14 2.47 -16.52
CA ALA A 42 9.34 3.63 -15.65
C ALA A 42 8.85 4.96 -16.25
N ALA A 43 8.73 5.08 -17.57
CA ALA A 43 8.17 6.27 -18.21
C ALA A 43 6.73 6.56 -17.78
N CYS A 44 5.94 5.52 -17.43
CA CYS A 44 4.56 5.65 -16.94
C CYS A 44 4.38 5.21 -15.49
N HIS A 45 5.30 4.39 -14.95
CA HIS A 45 5.21 3.75 -13.63
C HIS A 45 6.41 4.05 -12.72
N GLY A 46 7.25 5.02 -13.09
CA GLY A 46 8.46 5.39 -12.35
C GLY A 46 8.19 6.15 -11.04
N PRO A 47 9.14 6.12 -10.10
CA PRO A 47 9.05 6.83 -8.82
C PRO A 47 9.10 8.34 -8.93
N ASP A 48 9.75 8.86 -9.97
CA ASP A 48 9.93 10.31 -10.17
C ASP A 48 8.72 10.96 -10.86
N LEU A 49 7.70 10.18 -11.21
CA LEU A 49 6.50 10.69 -11.87
C LEU A 49 5.60 11.38 -10.85
N VAL A 50 5.24 12.62 -11.17
CA VAL A 50 4.23 13.38 -10.40
C VAL A 50 2.86 12.68 -10.45
N LYS A 51 2.55 11.98 -11.55
CA LYS A 51 1.31 11.24 -11.78
C LYS A 51 1.57 9.89 -12.48
N PRO A 52 1.94 8.82 -11.74
CA PRO A 52 2.17 7.50 -12.32
C PRO A 52 0.85 6.82 -12.72
N LYS A 53 0.83 6.15 -13.88
CA LYS A 53 -0.33 5.39 -14.36
C LYS A 53 -0.65 4.23 -13.43
N GLY A 54 -1.95 3.95 -13.25
CA GLY A 54 -2.42 2.82 -12.44
C GLY A 54 -1.99 2.85 -10.97
N ARG A 55 -1.60 4.02 -10.43
CA ARG A 55 -1.04 4.18 -9.06
C ARG A 55 0.20 3.34 -8.80
N PHE A 56 0.87 2.92 -9.86
CA PHE A 56 2.01 2.02 -9.80
C PHE A 56 3.31 2.80 -9.99
N GLY A 57 3.53 3.85 -9.20
CA GLY A 57 4.70 4.75 -9.28
C GLY A 57 5.93 4.24 -8.55
N TYR A 58 6.17 2.94 -8.57
CA TYR A 58 7.24 2.32 -7.81
C TYR A 58 7.80 1.10 -8.55
N VAL A 59 7.66 1.05 -9.87
CA VAL A 59 8.06 -0.12 -10.67
C VAL A 59 9.54 -0.49 -10.53
N LEU A 60 10.38 0.46 -10.09
CA LEU A 60 11.81 0.23 -9.86
C LEU A 60 12.15 -0.29 -8.45
N ASP A 61 11.19 -0.26 -7.52
CA ASP A 61 11.28 -0.84 -6.19
C ASP A 61 10.76 -2.29 -6.26
N LEU A 62 11.66 -3.21 -6.63
CA LEU A 62 11.30 -4.62 -6.85
C LEU A 62 10.71 -5.26 -5.59
N HIS A 63 11.23 -4.94 -4.41
CA HIS A 63 10.66 -5.37 -3.14
C HIS A 63 9.18 -4.98 -3.03
N LYS A 64 8.83 -3.73 -3.35
CA LYS A 64 7.45 -3.26 -3.29
C LYS A 64 6.57 -3.86 -4.39
N VAL A 65 7.12 -4.09 -5.58
CA VAL A 65 6.43 -4.79 -6.68
C VAL A 65 6.13 -6.24 -6.30
N ALA A 66 7.11 -6.98 -5.77
CA ALA A 66 7.00 -8.37 -5.37
C ALA A 66 6.01 -8.59 -4.21
N ASN A 67 5.91 -7.61 -3.30
CA ASN A 67 4.98 -7.65 -2.16
C ASN A 67 3.58 -7.12 -2.49
N ASN A 68 3.28 -6.76 -3.74
CA ASN A 68 1.94 -6.41 -4.17
C ASN A 68 1.18 -7.66 -4.65
N PRO A 69 0.25 -8.23 -3.85
CA PRO A 69 -0.42 -9.49 -4.18
C PRO A 69 -1.40 -9.39 -5.34
N GLU A 70 -1.80 -8.17 -5.74
CA GLU A 70 -2.64 -7.97 -6.94
C GLU A 70 -1.82 -8.07 -8.23
N MET A 71 -0.50 -7.87 -8.16
CA MET A 71 0.38 -7.83 -9.33
C MET A 71 1.30 -9.05 -9.41
N VAL A 72 1.86 -9.48 -8.28
CA VAL A 72 2.85 -10.57 -8.23
C VAL A 72 2.45 -11.58 -7.16
N VAL A 73 2.41 -12.83 -7.58
CA VAL A 73 2.33 -14.00 -6.71
C VAL A 73 3.68 -14.71 -6.78
N PRO A 74 4.57 -14.53 -5.79
CA PRO A 74 5.90 -15.11 -5.82
C PRO A 74 5.89 -16.62 -6.08
N SER A 75 6.84 -17.08 -6.88
CA SER A 75 7.01 -18.47 -7.33
C SER A 75 5.89 -19.00 -8.22
N ARG A 76 4.84 -18.22 -8.53
CA ARG A 76 3.70 -18.63 -9.38
C ARG A 76 3.44 -17.59 -10.49
N PRO A 77 4.24 -17.62 -11.58
CA PRO A 77 4.09 -16.68 -12.68
C PRO A 77 2.71 -16.70 -13.31
N ASP A 78 2.12 -17.88 -13.50
CA ASP A 78 0.84 -18.03 -14.19
C ASP A 78 -0.36 -17.53 -13.35
N GLU A 79 -0.16 -17.29 -12.04
CA GLU A 79 -1.14 -16.66 -11.15
C GLU A 79 -0.88 -15.16 -10.92
N SER A 80 0.20 -14.61 -11.50
CA SER A 80 0.58 -13.20 -11.32
C SER A 80 -0.02 -12.33 -12.42
N GLU A 81 -0.82 -11.32 -12.03
CA GLU A 81 -1.44 -10.39 -13.00
C GLU A 81 -0.41 -9.66 -13.86
N LEU A 82 0.75 -9.31 -13.27
CA LEU A 82 1.87 -8.72 -14.00
C LEU A 82 2.30 -9.58 -15.19
N TRP A 83 2.34 -10.91 -15.03
CA TRP A 83 2.70 -11.82 -16.10
C TRP A 83 1.58 -11.94 -17.14
N THR A 84 0.32 -11.95 -16.72
CA THR A 84 -0.84 -11.94 -17.62
C THR A 84 -0.77 -10.73 -18.56
N LEU A 85 -0.58 -9.53 -18.02
CA LEU A 85 -0.52 -8.29 -18.80
C LEU A 85 0.68 -8.26 -19.77
N ILE A 86 1.85 -8.69 -19.31
CA ILE A 86 3.08 -8.73 -20.14
C ILE A 86 2.99 -9.80 -21.24
N SER A 87 2.49 -10.99 -20.91
CA SER A 87 2.38 -12.09 -21.88
C SER A 87 1.44 -11.74 -23.03
N ARG A 88 0.34 -11.02 -22.74
CA ARG A 88 -0.65 -10.54 -23.72
C ARG A 88 -0.25 -9.27 -24.48
N ASN A 89 0.90 -8.67 -24.18
CA ASN A 89 1.30 -7.35 -24.71
C ASN A 89 0.32 -6.22 -24.38
N GLU A 90 -0.40 -6.33 -23.26
CA GLU A 90 -1.25 -5.25 -22.77
C GLU A 90 -0.41 -4.18 -22.06
N MET A 91 0.76 -4.57 -21.52
CA MET A 91 1.73 -3.67 -20.91
C MET A 91 3.15 -3.92 -21.44
N PRO A 92 3.87 -2.88 -21.90
CA PRO A 92 3.40 -1.51 -22.17
C PRO A 92 2.28 -1.47 -23.23
N PRO A 93 1.36 -0.48 -23.18
CA PRO A 93 0.29 -0.37 -24.17
C PRO A 93 0.84 -0.12 -25.57
N SER A 94 0.07 -0.45 -26.60
CA SER A 94 0.52 -0.39 -28.00
C SER A 94 0.89 1.03 -28.49
N ASP A 95 0.38 2.07 -27.82
CA ASP A 95 0.71 3.48 -28.06
C ASP A 95 1.97 3.94 -27.31
N SER A 96 2.59 3.07 -26.51
CA SER A 96 3.80 3.39 -25.74
C SER A 96 5.01 3.61 -26.68
N PRO A 97 5.75 4.72 -26.50
CA PRO A 97 6.98 4.96 -27.26
C PRO A 97 8.10 3.97 -26.90
N GLN A 98 7.99 3.22 -25.80
CA GLN A 98 8.94 2.17 -25.42
C GLN A 98 8.70 0.84 -26.14
N GLY A 99 7.52 0.64 -26.73
CA GLY A 99 7.15 -0.60 -27.42
C GLY A 99 7.01 -1.82 -26.50
N PRO A 100 6.57 -2.97 -27.04
CA PRO A 100 6.39 -4.20 -26.27
C PRO A 100 7.73 -4.81 -25.84
N LEU A 101 7.69 -5.63 -24.78
CA LEU A 101 8.84 -6.44 -24.38
C LEU A 101 9.13 -7.50 -25.45
N THR A 102 10.41 -7.70 -25.72
CA THR A 102 10.94 -8.82 -26.50
C THR A 102 10.70 -10.16 -25.79
N ALA A 103 10.73 -11.27 -26.53
CA ALA A 103 10.53 -12.60 -25.95
C ALA A 103 11.54 -12.92 -24.82
N SER A 104 12.80 -12.47 -24.95
CA SER A 104 13.82 -12.65 -23.92
C SER A 104 13.57 -11.80 -22.68
N GLU A 105 13.14 -10.55 -22.82
CA GLU A 105 12.76 -9.69 -21.70
C GLU A 105 11.55 -10.27 -20.94
N LYS A 106 10.56 -10.80 -21.67
CA LYS A 106 9.41 -11.48 -21.05
C LYS A 106 9.84 -12.69 -20.24
N GLU A 107 10.67 -13.57 -20.83
CA GLU A 107 11.12 -14.77 -20.12
C GLU A 107 11.93 -14.42 -18.87
N ARG A 108 12.71 -13.33 -18.90
CA ARG A 108 13.43 -12.84 -17.72
C ARG A 108 12.49 -12.39 -16.61
N VAL A 109 11.42 -11.66 -16.94
CA VAL A 109 10.40 -11.27 -15.96
C VAL A 109 9.67 -12.51 -15.40
N ARG A 110 9.36 -13.50 -16.26
CA ARG A 110 8.74 -14.77 -15.85
C ARG A 110 9.64 -15.54 -14.87
N ALA A 111 10.92 -15.69 -15.23
CA ALA A 111 11.91 -16.37 -14.42
C ALA A 111 12.14 -15.68 -13.08
N TRP A 112 12.12 -14.34 -13.05
CA TRP A 112 12.19 -13.56 -11.82
C TRP A 112 11.00 -13.83 -10.89
N ILE A 113 9.76 -13.85 -11.40
CA ILE A 113 8.59 -14.23 -10.59
C ILE A 113 8.72 -15.67 -10.09
N ALA A 114 9.13 -16.60 -10.96
CA ALA A 114 9.33 -18.01 -10.62
C ALA A 114 10.40 -18.21 -9.52
N ALA A 115 11.43 -17.36 -9.50
CA ALA A 115 12.48 -17.35 -8.49
C ALA A 115 12.05 -16.70 -7.16
N GLY A 116 10.77 -16.34 -7.00
CA GLY A 116 10.25 -15.70 -5.79
C GLY A 116 10.39 -14.18 -5.80
N ALA A 117 10.57 -13.57 -6.98
CA ALA A 117 10.67 -12.13 -7.19
C ALA A 117 11.75 -11.43 -6.33
N PRO A 118 13.03 -11.89 -6.38
CA PRO A 118 14.10 -11.35 -5.54
C PRO A 118 14.46 -9.91 -5.91
N ASP A 119 14.92 -9.12 -4.93
CA ASP A 119 15.54 -7.82 -5.18
C ASP A 119 16.85 -7.93 -5.97
N ALA A 120 17.27 -6.81 -6.58
CA ALA A 120 18.60 -6.70 -7.17
C ALA A 120 19.66 -6.85 -6.07
N ARG A 121 20.69 -7.68 -6.33
CA ARG A 121 21.79 -7.83 -5.38
C ARG A 121 22.51 -6.47 -5.26
N PRO A 122 22.93 -6.05 -4.05
CA PRO A 122 23.74 -4.85 -3.92
C PRO A 122 24.98 -5.00 -4.80
N ALA A 123 25.23 -4.03 -5.67
CA ALA A 123 26.42 -4.02 -6.50
C ALA A 123 27.64 -3.94 -5.57
N THR A 124 28.24 -5.09 -5.25
CA THR A 124 29.50 -5.12 -4.53
C THR A 124 30.59 -4.65 -5.48
N THR A 125 30.98 -3.38 -5.31
CA THR A 125 32.28 -2.88 -5.70
C THR A 125 33.34 -3.92 -5.34
N SER A 126 34.13 -4.29 -6.34
CA SER A 126 35.26 -5.21 -6.25
C SER A 126 36.10 -5.01 -4.97
N ALA A 127 36.32 -6.13 -4.29
CA ALA A 127 37.03 -6.39 -3.01
C ALA A 127 38.16 -5.43 -2.56
N PRO A 128 38.48 -5.46 -1.26
CA PRO A 128 39.72 -6.14 -0.87
C PRO A 128 39.48 -7.33 0.07
N ARG A 129 40.20 -8.43 -0.19
CA ARG A 129 40.29 -9.62 0.67
C ARG A 129 40.85 -9.25 2.04
N ALA A 130 40.18 -9.65 3.11
CA ALA A 130 40.78 -10.34 4.26
C ALA A 130 39.71 -10.67 5.32
N GLY A 131 39.51 -11.97 5.55
CA GLY A 131 39.10 -12.48 6.86
C GLY A 131 37.60 -12.73 7.09
N ALA A 132 37.36 -13.91 7.66
CA ALA A 132 36.23 -14.30 8.50
C ALA A 132 34.99 -14.93 7.83
N SER A 133 35.00 -16.26 7.96
CA SER A 133 33.91 -17.16 8.35
C SER A 133 32.72 -17.33 7.43
N ASP A 134 32.65 -18.55 6.89
CA ASP A 134 31.43 -19.26 6.55
C ASP A 134 30.30 -18.94 7.54
N THR A 135 29.25 -18.30 7.04
CA THR A 135 27.90 -18.64 7.49
C THR A 135 27.01 -18.54 6.28
N SER A 136 26.60 -19.71 5.79
CA SER A 136 25.42 -19.88 4.96
C SER A 136 24.28 -19.08 5.58
N ALA A 137 23.99 -17.90 5.02
CA ALA A 137 22.79 -17.16 5.33
C ALA A 137 21.65 -17.90 4.65
N ASN A 138 21.12 -18.88 5.38
CA ASN A 138 19.77 -19.38 5.18
C ASN A 138 18.88 -18.20 4.82
N HIS A 139 18.17 -18.33 3.70
CA HIS A 139 17.02 -17.51 3.38
C HIS A 139 16.00 -17.73 4.50
N VAL A 140 16.10 -16.93 5.56
CA VAL A 140 15.04 -16.80 6.55
C VAL A 140 13.96 -16.01 5.81
N PRO A 141 12.81 -16.62 5.45
CA PRO A 141 11.69 -15.84 4.96
C PRO A 141 11.44 -14.73 5.99
N ALA A 142 11.32 -13.48 5.51
CA ALA A 142 11.01 -12.34 6.37
C ALA A 142 9.94 -12.79 7.37
N ALA A 143 10.30 -12.77 8.66
CA ALA A 143 9.46 -13.37 9.68
C ALA A 143 8.04 -12.82 9.52
N PRO A 144 6.99 -13.67 9.48
CA PRO A 144 5.63 -13.20 9.35
C PRO A 144 5.41 -12.10 10.38
N LEU A 145 4.96 -10.91 9.93
CA LEU A 145 4.75 -9.77 10.83
C LEU A 145 4.00 -10.26 12.08
N PRO A 146 4.41 -9.79 13.27
CA PRO A 146 3.79 -10.23 14.52
C PRO A 146 2.28 -10.09 14.40
N THR A 147 1.53 -11.05 14.97
CA THR A 147 0.06 -11.14 14.81
C THR A 147 -0.64 -9.81 15.10
N THR A 148 -0.09 -9.02 16.02
CA THR A 148 -0.52 -7.66 16.34
C THR A 148 -0.50 -6.72 15.13
N GLU A 149 0.61 -6.64 14.38
CA GLU A 149 0.71 -5.80 13.18
C GLU A 149 -0.23 -6.25 12.06
N ARG A 150 -0.43 -7.56 11.93
CA ARG A 150 -1.38 -8.11 10.95
C ARG A 150 -2.82 -7.73 11.28
N VAL A 151 -3.19 -7.81 12.55
CA VAL A 151 -4.51 -7.40 13.06
C VAL A 151 -4.68 -5.88 12.90
N LEU A 152 -3.68 -5.08 13.25
CA LEU A 152 -3.73 -3.61 13.10
C LEU A 152 -3.89 -3.18 11.64
N ARG A 153 -3.17 -3.82 10.71
CA ARG A 153 -3.32 -3.60 9.26
C ARG A 153 -4.72 -3.96 8.76
N TRP A 154 -5.30 -5.06 9.25
CA TRP A 154 -6.66 -5.47 8.88
C TRP A 154 -7.72 -4.51 9.45
N LEU A 155 -7.59 -4.11 10.72
CA LEU A 155 -8.48 -3.13 11.36
C LEU A 155 -8.43 -1.77 10.64
N GLY A 156 -7.27 -1.36 10.14
CA GLY A 156 -7.15 -0.16 9.32
C GLY A 156 -8.07 -0.19 8.10
N LYS A 157 -8.27 -1.34 7.45
CA LYS A 157 -9.16 -1.48 6.29
C LYS A 157 -10.64 -1.27 6.64
N LEU A 158 -11.04 -1.53 7.89
CA LEU A 158 -12.40 -1.25 8.35
C LEU A 158 -12.71 0.25 8.42
N HIS A 159 -11.71 1.13 8.33
CA HIS A 159 -11.93 2.58 8.21
C HIS A 159 -12.84 2.92 7.01
N LEU A 160 -12.61 2.28 5.85
CA LEU A 160 -13.43 2.48 4.65
C LEU A 160 -14.88 2.04 4.85
N LEU A 161 -15.12 0.98 5.63
CA LEU A 161 -16.47 0.55 5.94
C LEU A 161 -17.13 1.47 6.97
N ALA A 162 -16.39 1.84 8.02
CA ALA A 162 -16.90 2.65 9.12
C ALA A 162 -17.23 4.09 8.70
N LEU A 163 -16.49 4.68 7.75
CA LEU A 163 -16.65 6.10 7.38
C LEU A 163 -18.00 6.44 6.73
N HIS A 164 -18.65 5.49 6.05
CA HIS A 164 -19.88 5.77 5.32
C HIS A 164 -21.05 6.08 6.27
N PHE A 165 -21.04 5.47 7.47
CA PHE A 165 -22.11 5.64 8.45
C PHE A 165 -22.18 7.07 9.02
N PRO A 166 -21.13 7.65 9.63
CA PRO A 166 -21.17 9.02 10.15
C PRO A 166 -21.50 10.07 9.08
N ILE A 167 -20.99 9.91 7.86
CA ILE A 167 -21.23 10.85 6.76
C ILE A 167 -22.71 10.87 6.40
N ALA A 168 -23.30 9.71 6.13
CA ALA A 168 -24.72 9.62 5.76
C ALA A 168 -25.63 10.14 6.88
N LEU A 169 -25.35 9.79 8.13
CA LEU A 169 -26.14 10.21 9.29
C LEU A 169 -26.05 11.72 9.53
N MET A 170 -24.87 12.33 9.37
CA MET A 170 -24.70 13.77 9.54
C MET A 170 -25.40 14.56 8.43
N LEU A 171 -25.33 14.08 7.18
CA LEU A 171 -26.07 14.68 6.06
C LEU A 171 -27.60 14.54 6.24
N ALA A 172 -28.08 13.38 6.70
CA ALA A 172 -29.48 13.16 7.01
C ALA A 172 -29.97 14.06 8.16
N ALA A 173 -29.16 14.24 9.21
CA ALA A 173 -29.46 15.17 10.30
C ALA A 173 -29.54 16.62 9.81
N GLY A 174 -28.62 17.04 8.94
CA GLY A 174 -28.65 18.35 8.29
C GLY A 174 -29.92 18.56 7.45
N ALA A 175 -30.30 17.57 6.63
CA ALA A 175 -31.53 17.62 5.85
C ALA A 175 -32.79 17.68 6.73
N GLY A 176 -32.84 16.88 7.80
CA GLY A 176 -33.92 16.91 8.79
C GLY A 176 -34.02 18.27 9.49
N GLU A 177 -32.90 18.95 9.74
CA GLU A 177 -32.91 20.30 10.30
C GLU A 177 -33.39 21.34 9.29
N LEU A 178 -33.02 21.24 8.01
CA LEU A 178 -33.55 22.12 6.96
C LEU A 178 -35.09 22.01 6.85
N ILE A 179 -35.62 20.79 6.93
CA ILE A 179 -37.08 20.56 6.97
C ILE A 179 -37.68 21.18 8.23
N SER A 180 -37.02 21.06 9.38
CA SER A 180 -37.48 21.63 10.65
C SER A 180 -37.51 23.18 10.60
N ILE A 181 -36.52 23.79 9.95
CA ILE A 181 -36.47 25.24 9.68
C ILE A 181 -37.63 25.65 8.76
N ALA A 182 -37.84 24.93 7.66
CA ALA A 182 -38.92 25.20 6.71
C ALA A 182 -40.31 25.10 7.37
N LYS A 183 -40.49 24.15 8.29
CA LYS A 183 -41.71 23.98 9.10
C LYS A 183 -41.80 24.92 10.31
N ARG A 184 -40.80 25.79 10.53
CA ARG A 184 -40.67 26.67 11.70
C ARG A 184 -40.80 25.94 13.04
N SER A 185 -40.42 24.65 13.09
CA SER A 185 -40.40 23.88 14.34
C SER A 185 -39.32 24.43 15.26
N ARG A 186 -39.68 24.62 16.53
CA ARG A 186 -38.74 24.98 17.61
C ARG A 186 -38.36 23.79 18.48
N VAL A 187 -38.98 22.63 18.25
CA VAL A 187 -38.72 21.42 19.02
C VAL A 187 -37.73 20.55 18.24
N PRO A 188 -36.71 19.98 18.90
CA PRO A 188 -35.83 18.99 18.31
C PRO A 188 -36.59 17.82 17.66
N ALA A 189 -36.42 17.63 16.34
CA ALA A 189 -37.01 16.48 15.67
C ALA A 189 -36.36 15.16 16.16
N PRO A 190 -37.13 14.16 16.61
CA PRO A 190 -36.58 12.90 17.12
C PRO A 190 -35.67 12.18 16.11
N GLY A 191 -36.00 12.24 14.81
CA GLY A 191 -35.16 11.67 13.76
C GLY A 191 -33.81 12.36 13.61
N VAL A 192 -33.75 13.68 13.77
CA VAL A 192 -32.47 14.43 13.75
C VAL A 192 -31.63 14.02 14.96
N GLN A 193 -32.25 13.93 16.15
CA GLN A 193 -31.55 13.51 17.36
C GLN A 193 -30.95 12.11 17.19
N PHE A 194 -31.76 11.14 16.74
CA PHE A 194 -31.32 9.78 16.48
C PHE A 194 -30.13 9.73 15.51
N CYS A 195 -30.18 10.48 14.40
CA CYS A 195 -29.09 10.51 13.42
C CYS A 195 -27.80 11.06 14.02
N VAL A 196 -27.87 12.16 14.78
CA VAL A 196 -26.70 12.82 15.38
C VAL A 196 -26.08 11.93 16.45
N THR A 197 -26.88 11.29 17.30
CA THR A 197 -26.40 10.37 18.33
C THR A 197 -25.71 9.15 17.71
N LEU A 198 -26.30 8.54 16.68
CA LEU A 198 -25.65 7.45 15.96
C LEU A 198 -24.37 7.89 15.22
N ALA A 199 -24.37 9.10 14.63
CA ALA A 199 -23.18 9.65 14.00
C ALA A 199 -22.04 9.83 15.01
N ALA A 200 -22.34 10.32 16.22
CA ALA A 200 -21.38 10.45 17.31
C ALA A 200 -20.81 9.11 17.77
N LEU A 201 -21.64 8.07 17.86
CA LEU A 201 -21.16 6.73 18.21
C LEU A 201 -20.28 6.12 17.11
N ALA A 202 -20.62 6.33 15.84
CA ALA A 202 -19.87 5.79 14.71
C ALA A 202 -18.57 6.58 14.41
N VAL A 203 -18.51 7.88 14.73
CA VAL A 203 -17.34 8.70 14.39
C VAL A 203 -16.10 8.37 15.24
N VAL A 204 -16.31 7.95 16.49
CA VAL A 204 -15.21 7.55 17.40
C VAL A 204 -14.38 6.40 16.82
N PRO A 205 -14.95 5.22 16.49
CA PRO A 205 -14.18 4.14 15.87
C PRO A 205 -13.67 4.53 14.48
N THR A 206 -14.41 5.36 13.72
CA THR A 206 -13.95 5.83 12.39
C THR A 206 -12.63 6.60 12.47
N VAL A 207 -12.51 7.54 13.42
CA VAL A 207 -11.26 8.31 13.62
C VAL A 207 -10.15 7.39 14.11
N ILE A 208 -10.42 6.50 15.08
CA ILE A 208 -9.42 5.54 15.60
C ILE A 208 -8.88 4.65 14.48
N PHE A 209 -9.76 4.05 13.68
CA PHE A 209 -9.36 3.22 12.55
C PHE A 209 -8.62 4.02 11.48
N GLY A 210 -8.93 5.29 11.28
CA GLY A 210 -8.19 6.17 10.37
C GLY A 210 -6.74 6.39 10.80
N TRP A 211 -6.50 6.58 12.11
CA TRP A 211 -5.14 6.70 12.64
C TRP A 211 -4.37 5.36 12.58
N LEU A 212 -5.05 4.23 12.83
CA LEU A 212 -4.46 2.89 12.65
C LEU A 212 -4.11 2.60 11.19
N PHE A 213 -4.96 3.01 10.25
CA PHE A 213 -4.72 2.90 8.82
C PHE A 213 -3.48 3.72 8.39
N ALA A 214 -3.36 4.95 8.91
CA ALA A 214 -2.18 5.78 8.66
C ALA A 214 -0.90 5.18 9.29
N ALA A 215 -0.98 4.67 10.52
CA ALA A 215 0.16 4.09 11.22
C ALA A 215 0.66 2.78 10.60
N SER A 216 -0.22 2.03 9.94
CA SER A 216 0.13 0.79 9.24
C SER A 216 0.78 1.00 7.86
N GLY A 217 1.03 2.25 7.47
CA GLY A 217 1.66 2.60 6.19
C GLY A 217 0.74 2.42 4.98
N ASN A 218 -0.58 2.28 5.20
CA ASN A 218 -1.57 2.06 4.14
C ASN A 218 -2.07 3.36 3.49
N GLY A 219 -1.53 4.53 3.85
CA GLY A 219 -1.97 5.82 3.31
C GLY A 219 -1.72 5.94 1.80
N ILE A 220 -2.77 6.23 1.03
CA ILE A 220 -2.74 6.41 -0.43
C ILE A 220 -2.85 7.91 -0.73
N GLY A 221 -2.00 8.42 -1.64
CA GLY A 221 -2.01 9.84 -2.07
C GLY A 221 -0.75 10.62 -1.70
N SER A 222 -0.71 11.91 -2.03
CA SER A 222 0.44 12.77 -1.72
C SER A 222 0.59 12.99 -0.20
N SER A 223 1.81 13.16 0.28
CA SER A 223 2.10 13.34 1.72
C SER A 223 1.32 14.51 2.34
N GLN A 224 1.15 15.60 1.57
CA GLN A 224 0.36 16.76 1.97
C GLN A 224 -1.13 16.47 2.04
N LEU A 225 -1.68 15.73 1.07
CA LEU A 225 -3.11 15.44 1.01
C LEU A 225 -3.51 14.42 2.08
N LEU A 226 -2.65 13.42 2.35
CA LEU A 226 -2.80 12.51 3.48
C LEU A 226 -2.75 13.24 4.83
N PHE A 227 -1.82 14.19 4.99
CA PHE A 227 -1.76 15.03 6.19
C PHE A 227 -3.03 15.85 6.38
N ALA A 228 -3.48 16.53 5.33
CA ALA A 228 -4.69 17.35 5.35
C ALA A 228 -5.93 16.51 5.67
N HIS A 229 -6.10 15.35 5.02
CA HIS A 229 -7.23 14.47 5.26
C HIS A 229 -7.28 13.95 6.71
N ARG A 230 -6.14 13.55 7.28
CA ARG A 230 -6.07 13.04 8.66
C ARG A 230 -6.51 14.08 9.69
N TRP A 231 -6.00 15.30 9.56
CA TRP A 231 -6.34 16.37 10.49
C TRP A 231 -7.77 16.86 10.28
N LEU A 232 -8.21 17.01 9.03
CA LEU A 232 -9.59 17.41 8.73
C LEU A 232 -10.59 16.35 9.22
N GLY A 233 -10.32 15.07 9.02
CA GLY A 233 -11.17 13.97 9.52
C GLY A 233 -11.24 13.93 11.04
N THR A 234 -10.13 14.15 11.73
CA THR A 234 -10.09 14.23 13.20
C THR A 234 -10.87 15.44 13.72
N ALA A 235 -10.66 16.62 13.11
CA ALA A 235 -11.39 17.85 13.46
C ALA A 235 -12.90 17.70 13.21
N THR A 236 -13.29 17.07 12.09
CA THR A 236 -14.67 16.74 11.78
C THR A 236 -15.25 15.81 12.83
N GLY A 237 -14.51 14.78 13.26
CA GLY A 237 -14.95 13.87 14.32
C GLY A 237 -15.21 14.58 15.64
N VAL A 238 -14.31 15.47 16.07
CA VAL A 238 -14.51 16.31 17.26
C VAL A 238 -15.73 17.21 17.11
N TRP A 239 -15.92 17.80 15.93
CA TRP A 239 -17.07 18.67 15.64
C TRP A 239 -18.41 17.92 15.74
N VAL A 240 -18.47 16.69 15.21
CA VAL A 240 -19.64 15.81 15.33
C VAL A 240 -19.97 15.55 16.80
N LEU A 241 -18.97 15.27 17.63
CA LEU A 241 -19.17 15.03 19.07
C LEU A 241 -19.68 16.29 19.79
N ILE A 242 -19.11 17.46 19.52
CA ILE A 242 -19.57 18.74 20.09
C ILE A 242 -21.03 19.01 19.70
N THR A 243 -21.36 18.81 18.42
CA THR A 243 -22.72 19.00 17.90
C THR A 243 -23.70 18.04 18.55
N ALA A 244 -23.30 16.78 18.78
CA ALA A 244 -24.13 15.78 19.45
C ALA A 244 -24.41 16.14 20.92
N LEU A 245 -23.41 16.62 21.66
CA LEU A 245 -23.60 17.10 23.03
C LEU A 245 -24.58 18.29 23.09
N GLY A 246 -24.47 19.21 22.15
CA GLY A 246 -25.43 20.31 22.01
C GLY A 246 -26.84 19.81 21.68
N ALA A 247 -26.97 18.83 20.78
CA ALA A 247 -28.25 18.26 20.39
C ALA A 247 -28.93 17.52 21.57
N GLU A 248 -28.19 16.73 22.34
CA GLU A 248 -28.68 16.12 23.60
C GLU A 248 -29.15 17.19 24.59
N ARG A 249 -28.36 18.24 24.83
CA ARG A 249 -28.74 19.37 25.70
C ARG A 249 -30.07 20.00 25.27
N ASP A 250 -30.26 20.20 23.97
CA ASP A 250 -31.50 20.78 23.42
C ASP A 250 -32.68 19.81 23.52
N ALA A 251 -32.46 18.51 23.35
CA ALA A 251 -33.46 17.47 23.54
C ALA A 251 -33.96 17.45 24.99
N TYR A 252 -33.04 17.53 25.97
CA TYR A 252 -33.40 17.65 27.39
C TYR A 252 -34.19 18.93 27.72
N ARG A 253 -33.85 20.05 27.07
CA ARG A 253 -34.56 21.33 27.27
C ARG A 253 -35.88 21.44 26.50
N GLY A 254 -36.13 20.55 25.55
CA GLY A 254 -37.31 20.59 24.66
C GLY A 254 -37.33 21.76 23.69
N LEU A 255 -36.23 22.52 23.58
CA LEU A 255 -36.12 23.74 22.78
C LEU A 255 -34.84 23.69 21.95
N ARG A 256 -34.96 23.87 20.64
CA ARG A 256 -33.86 23.90 19.68
C ARG A 256 -33.10 25.23 19.79
N GLY A 257 -31.83 25.14 20.16
CA GLY A 257 -30.86 26.23 20.16
C GLY A 257 -30.33 26.55 18.77
N TRP A 258 -29.96 27.81 18.56
CA TRP A 258 -29.34 28.28 17.32
C TRP A 258 -27.95 27.65 17.10
N ASP A 259 -27.23 27.39 18.18
CA ASP A 259 -25.90 26.77 18.16
C ASP A 259 -25.93 25.36 17.56
N VAL A 260 -26.92 24.52 17.90
CA VAL A 260 -27.06 23.18 17.30
C VAL A 260 -27.39 23.27 15.80
N ARG A 261 -28.20 24.25 15.38
CA ARG A 261 -28.50 24.45 13.95
C ARG A 261 -27.26 24.76 13.13
N VAL A 262 -26.47 25.71 13.62
CA VAL A 262 -25.20 26.09 13.01
C VAL A 262 -24.23 24.93 13.06
N GLY A 263 -24.18 24.20 14.19
CA GLY A 263 -23.36 23.00 14.36
C GLY A 263 -23.65 21.93 13.31
N LEU A 264 -24.93 21.63 13.05
CA LEU A 264 -25.36 20.66 12.04
C LEU A 264 -25.02 21.12 10.61
N ALA A 265 -25.20 22.40 10.30
CA ALA A 265 -24.86 22.94 8.99
C ALA A 265 -23.34 22.87 8.72
N ILE A 266 -22.53 23.30 9.70
CA ILE A 266 -21.06 23.20 9.62
C ILE A 266 -20.64 21.72 9.55
N GLY A 267 -21.25 20.86 10.37
CA GLY A 267 -20.99 19.43 10.37
C GLY A 267 -21.23 18.79 9.01
N ALA A 268 -22.33 19.11 8.33
CA ALA A 268 -22.64 18.64 6.98
C ALA A 268 -21.57 19.07 5.95
N VAL A 269 -21.10 20.32 6.03
CA VAL A 269 -20.02 20.82 5.16
C VAL A 269 -18.69 20.12 5.44
N LEU A 270 -18.32 19.96 6.72
CA LEU A 270 -17.07 19.32 7.13
C LEU A 270 -17.01 17.84 6.72
N VAL A 271 -18.10 17.08 6.90
CA VAL A 271 -18.14 15.68 6.44
C VAL A 271 -18.08 15.61 4.92
N GLY A 272 -18.73 16.53 4.21
CA GLY A 272 -18.66 16.61 2.75
C GLY A 272 -17.24 16.90 2.24
N LEU A 273 -16.55 17.87 2.85
CA LEU A 273 -15.16 18.19 2.49
C LEU A 273 -14.21 17.04 2.82
N THR A 274 -14.36 16.42 3.98
CA THR A 274 -13.56 15.24 4.38
C THR A 274 -13.78 14.08 3.41
N ALA A 275 -15.03 13.81 3.04
CA ALA A 275 -15.39 12.79 2.07
C ALA A 275 -14.83 13.10 0.68
N HIS A 276 -14.89 14.36 0.25
CA HIS A 276 -14.32 14.79 -1.03
C HIS A 276 -12.80 14.55 -1.08
N ILE A 277 -12.06 14.99 -0.07
CA ILE A 277 -10.60 14.76 -0.01
C ILE A 277 -10.29 13.26 0.09
N GLY A 278 -11.10 12.48 0.83
CA GLY A 278 -11.02 11.02 0.86
C GLY A 278 -11.19 10.41 -0.54
N GLY A 279 -12.20 10.86 -1.28
CA GLY A 279 -12.44 10.47 -2.66
C GLY A 279 -11.28 10.83 -3.59
N LEU A 280 -10.64 12.00 -3.41
CA LEU A 280 -9.48 12.42 -4.17
C LEU A 280 -8.24 11.54 -3.92
N MET A 281 -8.03 11.05 -2.69
CA MET A 281 -6.98 10.05 -2.43
C MET A 281 -7.24 8.75 -3.17
N GLU A 282 -8.50 8.33 -3.18
CA GLU A 282 -8.94 7.05 -3.74
C GLU A 282 -9.24 7.08 -5.24
N HIS A 283 -9.33 8.24 -5.89
CA HIS A 283 -9.66 8.33 -7.33
C HIS A 283 -8.74 9.27 -8.11
N GLY A 284 -7.96 10.12 -7.42
CA GLY A 284 -7.13 11.16 -8.02
C GLY A 284 -7.87 12.49 -8.23
N SER A 285 -7.10 13.58 -8.38
CA SER A 285 -7.62 14.95 -8.57
C SER A 285 -8.47 15.14 -9.83
N ASP A 286 -8.23 14.30 -10.83
CA ASP A 286 -8.79 14.46 -12.17
C ASP A 286 -10.09 13.65 -12.34
N PHE A 287 -10.60 13.02 -11.28
CA PHE A 287 -11.84 12.25 -11.31
C PHE A 287 -13.06 13.05 -11.78
N PHE A 288 -13.06 14.36 -11.56
CA PHE A 288 -14.10 15.29 -12.03
C PHE A 288 -13.68 16.15 -13.23
N ALA A 289 -12.48 15.91 -13.80
CA ALA A 289 -12.07 16.58 -15.02
C ALA A 289 -12.81 15.94 -16.20
N TRP A 290 -13.53 16.75 -16.96
CA TRP A 290 -14.32 16.39 -18.14
C TRP A 290 -13.66 16.99 -19.38
#